data_AF-A0A2N2VH71-F1
#
_entry.id   AF-A0A2N2VH71-F1
#
_cell.length_a   1.000
_cell.length_b   1.000
_cell.length_c   1.000
_cell.angle_alpha   90.00
_cell.angle_beta   90.00
_cell.angle_gamma   90.00
#
_symmetry.space_group_name_H-M   'P 1'
#
loop_
_entity.id
_entity.type
_entity.pdbx_description
1 polymer ?
#
loop_
_entity_poly.entity_id
_entity_poly.type
_entity_poly.pdbx_seq_one_letter_code
_entity_poly.pdbx_strand_id
1 'polypeptide(L)'
;MLELMRHWLRSVIGVLPKDSFQTITWFFHDFVFRYKKILLIIVFSGFSAASMQGSILFLINSLIAETGAVHNLYNLVLKLNIFIRFEWFLFLIIIFGLTLSAAFIFLQAKLTLSLWRKYQIHLTNQMLNALHGAIDRGLNLDLLEIKKTPIAAVLKSTQRMGAFTRLVTNSILPAMRFLTFSAFAFYAQPIISALVYFVALPIGMAVLYLSAKSASGNDYEAESLALRYSKEIDQRIEFVTLGSDYRIDTTKHSTNSAITLRLDKLLSSLIGAERTRFFVSLLTIVMLGLVTIFSGILVNQESSGEFLVYLAALILAFSQLSNVLAIASLFGRFYPTVYRYRKVFHWLNTAGPTANISTMLSRASYQYRTMSDDDDFN
;
A
#
# COMPACT_ATOMS: atom_id res chain seq x y z
N MET A 1 24.60 -20.29 0.08
CA MET A 1 23.49 -19.62 -0.64
C MET A 1 22.12 -20.00 -0.07
N LEU A 2 21.77 -21.29 0.03
CA LEU A 2 20.52 -21.77 0.66
C LEU A 2 20.37 -21.36 2.14
N GLU A 3 21.46 -21.35 2.92
CA GLU A 3 21.42 -20.90 4.31
C GLU A 3 21.15 -19.41 4.48
N LEU A 4 21.71 -18.57 3.60
CA LEU A 4 21.48 -17.13 3.58
C LEU A 4 20.01 -16.81 3.23
N MET A 5 19.44 -17.57 2.29
CA MET A 5 18.03 -17.50 1.92
C MET A 5 17.11 -18.00 3.05
N ARG A 6 17.54 -19.01 3.81
CA ARG A 6 16.80 -19.56 4.96
C ARG A 6 16.83 -18.63 6.17
N HIS A 7 17.96 -17.96 6.41
CA HIS A 7 18.12 -16.96 7.45
C HIS A 7 17.29 -15.70 7.13
N TRP A 8 17.29 -15.29 5.85
CA TRP A 8 16.45 -14.22 5.34
C TRP A 8 14.95 -14.56 5.42
N LEU A 9 14.52 -15.78 5.04
CA LEU A 9 13.12 -16.21 5.22
C LEU A 9 12.71 -16.21 6.70
N ARG A 10 13.59 -16.65 7.61
CA ARG A 10 13.34 -16.62 9.06
C ARG A 10 13.30 -15.20 9.63
N SER A 11 14.09 -14.26 9.13
CA SER A 11 14.03 -12.86 9.60
C SER A 11 12.79 -12.13 9.07
N VAL A 12 12.32 -12.47 7.87
CA VAL A 12 11.10 -11.89 7.29
C VAL A 12 9.83 -12.48 7.91
N ILE A 13 9.82 -13.78 8.21
CA ILE A 13 8.64 -14.47 8.78
C ILE A 13 8.61 -14.43 10.32
N GLY A 14 9.77 -14.41 10.99
CA GLY A 14 9.88 -14.47 12.44
C GLY A 14 9.61 -13.17 13.20
N VAL A 15 9.50 -12.03 12.51
CA VAL A 15 9.39 -10.70 13.12
C VAL A 15 7.96 -10.17 13.17
N LEU A 16 6.99 -10.86 12.56
CA LEU A 16 5.58 -10.56 12.76
C LEU A 16 5.12 -11.21 14.09
N PRO A 17 4.63 -10.42 15.08
CA PRO A 17 4.05 -10.98 16.30
C PRO A 17 3.01 -12.04 15.93
N LYS A 18 2.89 -13.12 16.70
CA LYS A 18 1.89 -14.18 16.44
C LYS A 18 0.47 -13.61 16.22
N ASP A 19 0.14 -12.51 16.88
CA ASP A 19 -1.15 -11.81 16.74
C ASP A 19 -1.31 -11.07 15.39
N SER A 20 -0.23 -10.82 14.67
CA SER A 20 -0.25 -10.08 13.39
C SER A 20 -0.80 -10.91 12.25
N PHE A 21 -0.40 -12.18 12.17
CA PHE A 21 -0.96 -13.11 11.21
C PHE A 21 -2.47 -13.27 11.44
N GLN A 22 -2.90 -13.38 12.69
CA GLN A 22 -4.32 -13.44 13.03
C GLN A 22 -5.09 -12.17 12.66
N THR A 23 -4.44 -11.00 12.73
CA THR A 23 -5.07 -9.71 12.41
C THR A 23 -5.21 -9.53 10.91
N ILE A 24 -4.18 -9.92 10.15
CA ILE A 24 -4.20 -9.93 8.69
C ILE A 24 -5.24 -10.92 8.18
N THR A 25 -5.29 -12.14 8.72
CA THR A 25 -6.27 -13.16 8.32
C THR A 25 -7.69 -12.73 8.67
N TRP A 26 -7.91 -12.14 9.85
CA TRP A 26 -9.22 -11.55 10.20
C TRP A 26 -9.64 -10.46 9.22
N PHE A 27 -8.73 -9.52 8.90
CA PHE A 27 -9.01 -8.44 7.95
C PHE A 27 -9.31 -9.00 6.55
N PHE A 28 -8.52 -9.97 6.09
CA PHE A 28 -8.75 -10.63 4.81
C PHE A 28 -10.10 -11.33 4.80
N HIS A 29 -10.45 -12.06 5.86
CA HIS A 29 -11.73 -12.74 5.97
C HIS A 29 -12.90 -11.74 5.98
N ASP A 30 -12.85 -10.69 6.82
CA ASP A 30 -13.92 -9.71 6.94
C ASP A 30 -14.09 -8.85 5.69
N PHE A 31 -12.99 -8.38 5.08
CA PHE A 31 -13.03 -7.50 3.91
C PHE A 31 -13.22 -8.29 2.60
N VAL A 32 -12.37 -9.30 2.34
CA VAL A 32 -12.35 -9.98 1.04
C VAL A 32 -13.58 -10.84 0.84
N PHE A 33 -14.00 -11.64 1.82
CA PHE A 33 -15.19 -12.48 1.63
C PHE A 33 -16.48 -11.66 1.54
N ARG A 34 -16.60 -10.58 2.31
CA ARG A 34 -17.78 -9.72 2.31
C ARG A 34 -17.94 -8.99 0.99
N TYR A 35 -16.86 -8.45 0.43
CA TYR A 35 -16.88 -7.66 -0.80
C TYR A 35 -16.33 -8.39 -2.01
N LYS A 36 -16.27 -9.72 -1.98
CA LYS A 36 -15.67 -10.57 -3.03
C LYS A 36 -16.14 -10.23 -4.44
N LYS A 37 -17.42 -9.93 -4.64
CA LYS A 37 -17.98 -9.58 -5.96
C LYS A 37 -17.41 -8.26 -6.48
N ILE A 38 -17.36 -7.22 -5.64
CA ILE A 38 -16.84 -5.90 -6.03
C ILE A 38 -15.32 -5.99 -6.24
N LEU A 39 -14.62 -6.70 -5.36
CA LEU A 39 -13.18 -6.94 -5.49
C LEU A 39 -12.85 -7.71 -6.77
N LEU A 40 -13.64 -8.72 -7.13
CA LEU A 40 -13.47 -9.44 -8.40
C LEU A 40 -13.60 -8.50 -9.60
N ILE A 41 -14.59 -7.61 -9.60
CA ILE A 41 -14.77 -6.61 -10.68
C ILE A 41 -13.58 -5.64 -10.72
N ILE A 42 -13.09 -5.18 -9.57
CA ILE A 42 -11.90 -4.32 -9.48
C ILE A 42 -10.67 -5.03 -10.04
N VAL A 43 -10.44 -6.29 -9.67
CA VAL A 43 -9.34 -7.12 -10.17
C VAL A 43 -9.48 -7.35 -11.67
N PHE A 44 -10.66 -7.72 -12.15
CA PHE A 44 -10.91 -7.97 -13.57
C PHE A 44 -10.76 -6.71 -14.42
N SER A 45 -11.23 -5.57 -13.93
CA SER A 45 -11.06 -4.27 -14.60
C SER A 45 -9.58 -3.88 -14.64
N GLY A 46 -8.86 -4.03 -13.53
CA GLY A 46 -7.43 -3.75 -13.46
C GLY A 46 -6.59 -4.67 -14.36
N PHE A 47 -6.91 -5.96 -14.39
CA PHE A 47 -6.30 -6.92 -15.30
C PHE A 47 -6.60 -6.58 -16.76
N SER A 48 -7.87 -6.33 -17.12
CA SER A 48 -8.25 -5.96 -18.49
C SER A 48 -7.53 -4.70 -18.96
N ALA A 49 -7.45 -3.68 -18.10
CA ALA A 49 -6.72 -2.45 -18.40
C ALA A 49 -5.22 -2.69 -18.62
N ALA A 50 -4.59 -3.50 -17.75
CA ALA A 50 -3.18 -3.85 -17.85
C ALA A 50 -2.89 -4.70 -19.09
N SER A 51 -3.71 -5.72 -19.36
CA SER A 51 -3.62 -6.57 -20.55
C SER A 51 -3.73 -5.75 -21.83
N MET A 52 -4.65 -4.80 -21.93
CA MET A 52 -4.75 -3.91 -23.10
C MET A 52 -3.46 -3.10 -23.32
N GLN A 53 -2.86 -2.58 -22.25
CA GLN A 53 -1.59 -1.86 -22.33
C GLN A 53 -0.44 -2.78 -22.78
N GLY A 54 -0.39 -4.00 -22.24
CA GLY A 54 0.57 -5.03 -22.66
C GLY A 54 0.40 -5.47 -24.12
N SER A 55 -0.84 -5.68 -24.57
CA SER A 55 -1.15 -6.04 -25.96
C SER A 55 -0.77 -4.94 -26.94
N ILE A 56 -0.90 -3.66 -26.55
CA ILE A 56 -0.44 -2.53 -27.36
C ILE A 56 1.09 -2.52 -27.47
N LEU A 57 1.82 -2.75 -26.37
CA LEU A 57 3.27 -2.90 -26.42
C LEU A 57 3.69 -4.06 -27.32
N PHE A 58 2.98 -5.19 -27.24
CA PHE A 58 3.22 -6.33 -28.12
C PHE A 58 2.96 -5.99 -29.60
N LEU A 59 1.86 -5.30 -29.90
CA LEU A 59 1.56 -4.86 -31.26
C LEU A 59 2.66 -3.93 -31.80
N ILE A 60 3.13 -2.97 -31.00
CA ILE A 60 4.23 -2.06 -31.37
C ILE A 60 5.52 -2.85 -31.62
N ASN A 61 5.85 -3.81 -30.74
CA ASN A 61 7.02 -4.66 -30.93
C ASN A 61 6.93 -5.47 -32.22
N SER A 62 5.78 -6.10 -32.47
CA SER A 62 5.54 -6.89 -33.67
C SER A 62 5.64 -6.08 -34.95
N LEU A 63 5.23 -4.80 -34.93
CA LEU A 63 5.35 -3.84 -36.05
C LEU A 63 6.81 -3.52 -36.35
N ILE A 64 7.59 -3.26 -35.31
CA ILE A 64 9.01 -2.91 -35.45
C ILE A 64 9.83 -4.14 -35.91
N ALA A 65 9.49 -5.31 -35.38
CA ALA A 65 10.15 -6.58 -35.68
C ALA A 65 9.71 -7.21 -37.01
N GLU A 66 8.78 -6.58 -37.74
CA GLU A 66 8.17 -7.10 -38.98
C GLU A 66 7.68 -8.57 -38.88
N THR A 67 7.18 -8.94 -37.71
CA THR A 67 6.84 -10.35 -37.41
C THR A 67 5.63 -10.85 -38.23
N GLY A 68 5.55 -12.18 -38.41
CA GLY A 68 4.41 -12.84 -39.06
C GLY A 68 3.04 -12.53 -38.44
N ALA A 69 2.99 -12.05 -37.18
CA ALA A 69 1.77 -11.55 -36.55
C ALA A 69 1.20 -10.32 -37.28
N VAL A 70 2.05 -9.39 -37.70
CA VAL A 70 1.67 -8.21 -38.49
C VAL A 70 1.21 -8.63 -39.88
N HIS A 71 1.90 -9.60 -40.49
CA HIS A 71 1.52 -10.16 -41.78
C HIS A 71 0.13 -10.82 -41.73
N ASN A 72 -0.16 -11.58 -40.67
CA ASN A 72 -1.49 -12.17 -40.45
C ASN A 72 -2.58 -11.10 -40.23
N LEU A 73 -2.25 -10.02 -39.52
CA LEU A 73 -3.16 -8.92 -39.25
C LEU A 73 -3.45 -8.11 -40.53
N TYR A 74 -2.42 -7.86 -41.34
CA TYR A 74 -2.55 -7.27 -42.67
C TYR A 74 -3.41 -8.14 -43.60
N ASN A 75 -3.17 -9.46 -43.62
CA ASN A 75 -3.99 -10.41 -44.39
C ASN A 75 -5.46 -10.43 -43.92
N LEU A 76 -5.72 -10.21 -42.63
CA LEU A 76 -7.07 -10.08 -42.09
C LEU A 76 -7.74 -8.77 -42.51
N VAL A 77 -6.99 -7.65 -42.52
CA VAL A 77 -7.46 -6.35 -43.02
C VAL A 77 -7.83 -6.43 -44.50
N LEU A 78 -6.99 -7.09 -45.32
CA LEU A 78 -7.28 -7.36 -46.73
C LEU A 78 -8.54 -8.23 -46.90
N LYS A 79 -8.69 -9.29 -46.10
CA LYS A 79 -9.89 -10.16 -46.14
C LYS A 79 -11.18 -9.43 -45.73
N LEU A 80 -11.08 -8.47 -44.82
CA LEU A 80 -12.21 -7.65 -44.39
C LEU A 80 -12.50 -6.46 -45.33
N ASN A 81 -11.73 -6.32 -46.41
CA ASN A 81 -11.90 -5.29 -47.44
C ASN A 81 -11.94 -3.86 -46.86
N ILE A 82 -11.13 -3.61 -45.84
CA ILE A 82 -11.07 -2.32 -45.16
C ILE A 82 -10.27 -1.34 -46.04
N PHE A 83 -10.91 -0.28 -46.54
CA PHE A 83 -10.32 0.73 -47.43
C PHE A 83 -9.31 1.70 -46.76
N ILE A 84 -8.96 1.45 -45.49
CA ILE A 84 -8.07 2.30 -44.70
C ILE A 84 -6.63 1.76 -44.85
N ARG A 85 -5.65 2.66 -45.03
CA ARG A 85 -4.24 2.24 -45.01
C ARG A 85 -3.90 1.54 -43.68
N PHE A 86 -3.12 0.48 -43.75
CA PHE A 86 -2.86 -0.41 -42.62
C PHE A 86 -2.28 0.32 -41.39
N GLU A 87 -1.46 1.34 -41.60
CA GLU A 87 -0.86 2.17 -40.54
C GLU A 87 -1.93 2.98 -39.79
N TRP A 88 -2.91 3.55 -40.51
CA TRP A 88 -4.03 4.27 -39.92
C TRP A 88 -4.95 3.33 -39.15
N PHE A 89 -5.17 2.12 -39.66
CA PHE A 89 -5.93 1.10 -38.95
C PHE A 89 -5.27 0.69 -37.63
N LEU A 90 -3.95 0.46 -37.63
CA LEU A 90 -3.17 0.16 -36.43
C LEU A 90 -3.20 1.32 -35.42
N PHE A 91 -3.03 2.55 -35.91
CA PHE A 91 -3.15 3.75 -35.07
C PHE A 91 -4.51 3.83 -34.38
N LEU A 92 -5.60 3.56 -35.10
CA LEU A 92 -6.96 3.51 -34.54
C LEU A 92 -7.11 2.40 -33.50
N ILE A 93 -6.54 1.21 -33.73
CA ILE A 93 -6.54 0.12 -32.75
C ILE A 93 -5.82 0.55 -31.47
N ILE A 94 -4.65 1.19 -31.58
CA ILE A 94 -3.89 1.66 -30.42
C ILE A 94 -4.70 2.69 -29.64
N ILE A 95 -5.25 3.71 -30.30
CA ILE A 95 -6.09 4.73 -29.64
C ILE A 95 -7.29 4.09 -28.96
N PHE A 96 -7.99 3.20 -29.66
CA PHE A 96 -9.16 2.53 -29.12
C PHE A 96 -8.80 1.69 -27.88
N GLY A 97 -7.71 0.91 -27.96
CA GLY A 97 -7.23 0.10 -26.83
C GLY A 97 -6.81 0.95 -25.63
N LEU A 98 -6.12 2.08 -25.85
CA LEU A 98 -5.76 3.02 -24.77
C LEU A 98 -6.99 3.68 -24.15
N THR A 99 -7.97 4.07 -24.97
CA THR A 99 -9.23 4.68 -24.50
C THR A 99 -10.03 3.69 -23.66
N LEU A 100 -10.13 2.44 -24.11
CA LEU A 100 -10.82 1.37 -23.40
C LEU A 100 -10.09 1.00 -22.10
N SER A 101 -8.76 0.96 -22.12
CA SER A 101 -7.94 0.80 -20.91
C SER A 101 -8.20 1.93 -19.90
N ALA A 102 -8.25 3.19 -20.36
CA ALA A 102 -8.59 4.34 -19.52
C ALA A 102 -9.99 4.23 -18.90
N ALA A 103 -10.98 3.75 -19.66
CA ALA A 103 -12.34 3.52 -19.16
C ALA A 103 -12.37 2.46 -18.04
N PHE A 104 -11.63 1.36 -18.17
CA PHE A 104 -11.50 0.35 -17.12
C PHE A 104 -10.81 0.89 -15.86
N ILE A 105 -9.77 1.71 -16.02
CA ILE A 105 -9.08 2.36 -14.88
C ILE A 105 -10.04 3.31 -14.15
N PHE A 106 -10.83 4.09 -14.90
CA PHE A 106 -11.83 4.98 -14.32
C PHE A 106 -12.91 4.19 -13.56
N LEU A 107 -13.43 3.11 -14.16
CA LEU A 107 -14.39 2.22 -13.50
C LEU A 107 -13.81 1.64 -12.21
N GLN A 108 -12.56 1.17 -12.25
CA GLN A 108 -11.86 0.64 -11.09
C GLN A 108 -11.73 1.69 -9.98
N ALA A 109 -11.30 2.91 -10.31
CA ALA A 109 -11.16 4.00 -9.35
C ALA A 109 -12.50 4.35 -8.66
N LYS A 110 -13.58 4.41 -9.44
CA LYS A 110 -14.94 4.64 -8.93
C LYS A 110 -15.39 3.52 -7.99
N LEU A 111 -15.17 2.26 -8.36
CA LEU A 111 -15.51 1.09 -7.53
C LEU A 111 -14.69 1.06 -6.24
N THR A 112 -13.40 1.36 -6.30
CA THR A 112 -12.53 1.45 -5.11
C THR A 112 -13.02 2.51 -4.12
N LEU A 113 -13.38 3.71 -4.59
CA LEU A 113 -13.92 4.76 -3.73
C LEU A 113 -15.27 4.36 -3.11
N SER A 114 -16.15 3.73 -3.89
CA SER A 114 -17.42 3.22 -3.37
C SER A 114 -17.21 2.14 -2.31
N LEU A 115 -16.28 1.21 -2.55
CA LEU A 115 -15.96 0.12 -1.64
C LEU A 115 -15.37 0.64 -0.34
N TRP A 116 -14.44 1.59 -0.42
CA TRP A 116 -13.87 2.29 0.74
C TRP A 116 -14.97 2.89 1.63
N ARG A 117 -15.90 3.67 1.04
CA ARG A 117 -16.99 4.30 1.79
C ARG A 117 -17.90 3.26 2.44
N LYS A 118 -18.29 2.21 1.71
CA LYS A 118 -19.13 1.12 2.23
C LYS A 118 -18.47 0.41 3.40
N TYR A 119 -17.17 0.11 3.28
CA TYR A 119 -16.45 -0.58 4.35
C TYR A 119 -16.28 0.28 5.59
N GLN A 120 -15.98 1.57 5.42
CA GLN A 120 -15.89 2.48 6.54
C GLN A 120 -17.20 2.54 7.33
N ILE A 121 -18.34 2.71 6.65
CA ILE A 121 -19.67 2.71 7.28
C ILE A 121 -19.93 1.38 7.98
N HIS A 122 -19.56 0.25 7.36
CA HIS A 122 -19.70 -1.07 7.94
C HIS A 122 -18.93 -1.21 9.26
N LEU A 123 -17.65 -0.83 9.29
CA LEU A 123 -16.82 -0.89 10.49
C LEU A 123 -17.37 0.02 11.60
N THR A 124 -17.82 1.22 11.27
CA THR A 124 -18.45 2.11 12.25
C THR A 124 -19.70 1.47 12.85
N ASN A 125 -20.61 0.96 12.03
CA ASN A 125 -21.84 0.31 12.50
C ASN A 125 -21.54 -0.97 13.31
N GLN A 126 -20.57 -1.77 12.88
CA GLN A 126 -20.16 -2.99 13.57
C GLN A 126 -19.61 -2.67 14.97
N MET A 127 -18.77 -1.65 15.10
CA MET A 127 -18.24 -1.23 16.39
C MET A 127 -19.33 -0.66 17.31
N LEU A 128 -20.26 0.14 16.77
CA LEU A 128 -21.39 0.67 17.54
C LEU A 128 -22.33 -0.45 18.02
N ASN A 129 -22.61 -1.44 17.17
CA ASN A 129 -23.43 -2.60 17.55
C ASN A 129 -22.74 -3.46 18.63
N ALA A 130 -21.41 -3.64 18.53
CA ALA A 130 -20.65 -4.36 19.56
C ALA A 130 -20.66 -3.62 20.90
N LEU A 131 -20.57 -2.28 20.86
CA LEU A 131 -20.71 -1.44 22.06
C LEU A 131 -22.10 -1.56 22.68
N HIS A 132 -23.15 -1.45 21.86
CA HIS A 132 -24.53 -1.60 22.31
C HIS A 132 -24.75 -2.98 22.97
N GLY A 133 -24.32 -4.06 22.31
CA GLY A 133 -24.44 -5.40 22.86
C GLY A 133 -23.60 -5.62 24.14
N ALA A 134 -22.50 -4.88 24.33
CA ALA A 134 -21.74 -4.92 25.58
C ALA A 134 -22.52 -4.23 26.72
N ILE A 135 -23.16 -3.10 26.44
CA ILE A 135 -24.03 -2.38 27.39
C ILE A 135 -25.22 -3.28 27.79
N ASP A 136 -25.84 -3.95 26.83
CA ASP A 136 -26.95 -4.88 27.09
C ASP A 136 -26.52 -6.08 27.96
N ARG A 137 -25.25 -6.50 27.86
CA ARG A 137 -24.64 -7.51 28.75
C ARG A 137 -24.29 -6.99 30.15
N GLY A 138 -24.62 -5.73 30.46
CA GLY A 138 -24.39 -5.11 31.76
C GLY A 138 -23.05 -4.40 31.89
N LEU A 139 -22.35 -4.10 30.78
CA LEU A 139 -21.17 -3.23 30.82
C LEU A 139 -21.60 -1.83 31.27
N ASN A 140 -21.26 -1.46 32.50
CA ASN A 140 -21.55 -0.14 33.02
C ASN A 140 -20.51 0.85 32.50
N LEU A 141 -20.95 1.78 31.66
CA LEU A 141 -20.11 2.80 31.04
C LEU A 141 -20.74 4.16 31.27
N ASP A 142 -20.03 5.06 31.96
CA ASP A 142 -20.43 6.44 32.00
C ASP A 142 -20.16 7.12 30.65
N LEU A 143 -21.10 7.95 30.18
CA LEU A 143 -21.08 8.58 28.85
C LEU A 143 -19.88 9.53 28.69
N LEU A 144 -19.46 10.14 29.81
CA LEU A 144 -18.25 10.97 29.91
C LEU A 144 -16.96 10.13 29.87
N GLU A 145 -16.99 8.92 30.40
CA GLU A 145 -15.86 7.98 30.31
C GLU A 145 -15.70 7.44 28.90
N ILE A 146 -16.79 7.06 28.21
CA ILE A 146 -16.75 6.58 26.81
C ILE A 146 -15.99 7.58 25.91
N LYS A 147 -16.25 8.89 26.06
CA LYS A 147 -15.58 9.93 25.26
C LYS A 147 -14.07 10.00 25.49
N LYS A 148 -13.59 9.58 26.66
CA LYS A 148 -12.17 9.53 27.05
C LYS A 148 -11.55 8.15 26.81
N THR A 149 -12.34 7.14 26.46
CA THR A 149 -11.88 5.76 26.26
C THR A 149 -11.34 5.51 24.84
N PRO A 150 -10.53 4.45 24.67
CA PRO A 150 -10.02 4.00 23.37
C PRO A 150 -11.13 3.57 22.41
N ILE A 151 -12.35 3.31 22.88
CA ILE A 151 -13.52 3.01 22.04
C ILE A 151 -13.84 4.22 21.16
N ALA A 152 -13.89 5.43 21.73
CA ALA A 152 -14.09 6.66 20.97
C ALA A 152 -12.90 6.97 20.03
N ALA A 153 -11.67 6.67 20.46
CA ALA A 153 -10.49 6.82 19.61
C ALA A 153 -10.52 5.85 18.41
N VAL A 154 -10.95 4.61 18.61
CA VAL A 154 -11.11 3.60 17.55
C VAL A 154 -12.27 3.95 16.62
N LEU A 155 -13.40 4.43 17.15
CA LEU A 155 -14.51 4.93 16.33
C LEU A 155 -14.07 6.09 15.44
N LYS A 156 -13.30 7.05 15.98
CA LYS A 156 -12.71 8.14 15.18
C LYS A 156 -11.68 7.63 14.17
N SER A 157 -10.97 6.55 14.46
CA SER A 157 -9.96 5.96 13.57
C SER A 157 -10.53 4.97 12.54
N THR A 158 -11.84 4.66 12.55
CA THR A 158 -12.50 3.88 11.48
C THR A 158 -12.28 4.49 10.09
N GLN A 159 -12.17 5.83 10.00
CA GLN A 159 -11.76 6.54 8.78
C GLN A 159 -10.39 6.07 8.26
N ARG A 160 -9.42 5.86 9.16
CA ARG A 160 -8.08 5.37 8.83
C ARG A 160 -8.11 3.91 8.36
N MET A 161 -9.00 3.06 8.92
CA MET A 161 -9.21 1.70 8.37
C MET A 161 -9.85 1.72 6.98
N GLY A 162 -10.78 2.64 6.75
CA GLY A 162 -11.28 2.90 5.41
C GLY A 162 -10.12 3.27 4.45
N ALA A 163 -9.28 4.25 4.84
CA ALA A 163 -8.12 4.63 4.04
C ALA A 163 -7.16 3.45 3.77
N PHE A 164 -6.99 2.55 4.74
CA PHE A 164 -6.23 1.31 4.56
C PHE A 164 -6.83 0.40 3.47
N THR A 165 -8.16 0.17 3.47
CA THR A 165 -8.78 -0.61 2.38
C THR A 165 -8.62 0.04 1.02
N ARG A 166 -8.68 1.38 0.96
CA ARG A 166 -8.41 2.13 -0.26
C ARG A 166 -6.98 1.90 -0.74
N LEU A 167 -6.00 1.88 0.17
CA LEU A 167 -4.61 1.57 -0.19
C LEU A 167 -4.46 0.15 -0.73
N VAL A 168 -5.01 -0.84 -0.04
CA VAL A 168 -4.96 -2.25 -0.48
C VAL A 168 -5.64 -2.46 -1.84
N THR A 169 -6.75 -1.78 -2.10
CA THR A 169 -7.46 -1.90 -3.38
C THR A 169 -6.78 -1.10 -4.49
N ASN A 170 -6.16 0.03 -4.16
CA ASN A 170 -5.38 0.82 -5.12
C ASN A 170 -4.06 0.15 -5.52
N SER A 171 -3.52 -0.81 -4.74
CA SER A 171 -2.33 -1.57 -5.14
C SER A 171 -2.61 -2.60 -6.23
N ILE A 172 -3.88 -2.99 -6.43
CA ILE A 172 -4.27 -4.01 -7.41
C ILE A 172 -3.87 -3.60 -8.82
N LEU A 173 -4.17 -2.37 -9.25
CA LEU A 173 -3.85 -1.94 -10.62
C LEU A 173 -2.34 -1.88 -10.90
N PRO A 174 -1.51 -1.22 -10.06
CA PRO A 174 -0.07 -1.28 -10.19
C PRO A 174 0.48 -2.70 -10.16
N ALA A 175 -0.03 -3.58 -9.29
CA ALA A 175 0.41 -4.97 -9.24
C ALA A 175 0.09 -5.73 -10.54
N MET A 176 -1.11 -5.56 -11.10
CA MET A 176 -1.49 -6.19 -12.36
C MET A 176 -0.65 -5.66 -13.53
N ARG A 177 -0.44 -4.35 -13.61
CA ARG A 177 0.42 -3.75 -14.63
C ARG A 177 1.87 -4.18 -14.51
N PHE A 178 2.41 -4.26 -13.30
CA PHE A 178 3.74 -4.81 -13.05
C PHE A 178 3.82 -6.22 -13.63
N LEU A 179 2.89 -7.11 -13.27
CA LEU A 179 2.87 -8.48 -13.79
C LEU A 179 2.77 -8.54 -15.32
N THR A 180 1.91 -7.73 -15.94
CA THR A 180 1.75 -7.70 -17.40
C THR A 180 3.02 -7.20 -18.10
N PHE A 181 3.61 -6.09 -17.65
CA PHE A 181 4.82 -5.56 -18.26
C PHE A 181 6.04 -6.44 -17.98
N SER A 182 6.11 -7.07 -16.82
CA SER A 182 7.12 -8.09 -16.51
C SER A 182 6.98 -9.30 -17.41
N ALA A 183 5.77 -9.83 -17.61
CA ALA A 183 5.53 -10.96 -18.51
C ALA A 183 5.95 -10.63 -19.95
N PHE A 184 5.62 -9.42 -20.41
CA PHE A 184 6.09 -8.95 -21.72
C PHE A 184 7.62 -8.81 -21.78
N ALA A 185 8.25 -8.24 -20.75
CA ALA A 185 9.72 -8.11 -20.69
C ALA A 185 10.40 -9.49 -20.74
N PHE A 186 9.88 -10.48 -20.02
CA PHE A 186 10.35 -11.87 -20.07
C PHE A 186 10.13 -12.52 -21.43
N TYR A 187 9.02 -12.21 -22.10
CA TYR A 187 8.76 -12.69 -23.45
C TYR A 187 9.77 -12.13 -24.46
N ALA A 188 10.08 -10.83 -24.37
CA ALA A 188 11.04 -10.19 -25.26
C ALA A 188 12.48 -10.63 -24.96
N GLN A 189 12.92 -10.52 -23.70
CA GLN A 189 14.29 -10.82 -23.28
C GLN A 189 14.33 -11.62 -21.96
N PRO A 190 14.20 -12.95 -22.00
CA PRO A 190 14.07 -13.76 -20.80
C PRO A 190 15.33 -13.74 -19.92
N ILE A 191 16.53 -13.80 -20.53
CA ILE A 191 17.80 -13.85 -19.80
C ILE A 191 18.08 -12.51 -19.10
N ILE A 192 17.96 -11.40 -19.83
CA ILE A 192 18.19 -10.06 -19.26
C ILE A 192 17.13 -9.76 -18.20
N SER A 193 15.86 -10.06 -18.47
CA SER A 193 14.78 -9.88 -17.49
C SER A 193 15.03 -10.69 -16.23
N ALA A 194 15.41 -11.97 -16.34
CA ALA A 194 15.68 -12.81 -15.19
C ALA A 194 16.78 -12.21 -14.30
N LEU A 195 17.89 -11.76 -14.91
CA LEU A 195 19.01 -11.16 -14.18
C LEU A 195 18.58 -9.87 -13.47
N VAL A 196 17.82 -9.02 -14.17
CA VAL A 196 17.33 -7.74 -13.63
C VAL A 196 16.37 -7.96 -12.46
N TYR A 197 15.39 -8.86 -12.59
CA TYR A 197 14.47 -9.18 -11.50
C TYR A 197 15.17 -9.87 -10.32
N PHE A 198 16.18 -10.70 -10.59
CA PHE A 198 16.97 -11.37 -9.55
C PHE A 198 17.72 -10.38 -8.65
N VAL A 199 18.17 -9.25 -9.19
CA VAL A 199 18.86 -8.21 -8.40
C VAL A 199 17.87 -7.19 -7.83
N ALA A 200 16.92 -6.72 -8.64
CA ALA A 200 16.04 -5.63 -8.26
C ALA A 200 14.98 -6.03 -7.22
N LEU A 201 14.43 -7.25 -7.29
CA LEU A 201 13.40 -7.69 -6.33
C LEU A 201 13.94 -7.82 -4.90
N PRO A 202 15.08 -8.49 -4.63
CA PRO A 202 15.62 -8.56 -3.27
C PRO A 202 15.98 -7.20 -2.69
N ILE A 203 16.60 -6.31 -3.48
CA ILE A 203 16.95 -4.97 -3.03
C ILE A 203 15.68 -4.16 -2.75
N GLY A 204 14.68 -4.20 -3.63
CA GLY A 204 13.39 -3.54 -3.43
C GLY A 204 12.68 -4.03 -2.18
N MET A 205 12.68 -5.34 -1.92
CA MET A 205 12.11 -5.94 -0.71
C MET A 205 12.87 -5.54 0.56
N ALA A 206 14.20 -5.45 0.51
CA ALA A 206 15.01 -4.98 1.64
C ALA A 206 14.71 -3.51 1.99
N VAL A 207 14.63 -2.63 0.98
CA VAL A 207 14.28 -1.21 1.15
C VAL A 207 12.87 -1.07 1.72
N LEU A 208 11.92 -1.87 1.21
CA LEU A 208 10.57 -1.94 1.76
C LEU A 208 10.54 -2.30 3.24
N TYR A 209 11.26 -3.35 3.60
CA TYR A 209 11.31 -3.85 4.96
C TYR A 209 11.84 -2.78 5.93
N LEU A 210 12.97 -2.16 5.58
CA LEU A 210 13.58 -1.09 6.39
C LEU A 210 12.64 0.11 6.53
N SER A 211 11.96 0.48 5.44
CA SER A 211 11.03 1.61 5.43
C SER A 211 9.76 1.33 6.25
N ALA A 212 9.16 0.15 6.09
CA ALA A 212 7.98 -0.26 6.85
C ALA A 212 8.31 -0.36 8.35
N LYS A 213 9.47 -0.92 8.69
CA LYS A 213 9.98 -0.97 10.07
C LYS A 213 10.11 0.44 10.65
N SER A 214 10.81 1.35 9.96
CA SER A 214 11.01 2.73 10.40
C SER A 214 9.69 3.51 10.54
N ALA A 215 8.79 3.44 9.55
CA ALA A 215 7.51 4.12 9.58
C ALA A 215 6.62 3.62 10.74
N SER A 216 6.56 2.30 10.93
CA SER A 216 5.79 1.70 12.03
C SER A 216 6.30 2.12 13.41
N GLY A 217 7.63 2.22 13.60
CA GLY A 217 8.23 2.67 14.86
C GLY A 217 7.93 4.14 15.14
N ASN A 218 8.04 5.00 14.13
CA ASN A 218 7.74 6.43 14.25
C ASN A 218 6.25 6.69 14.55
N ASP A 219 5.33 6.00 13.88
CA ASP A 219 3.89 6.15 14.15
C ASP A 219 3.51 5.63 15.55
N TYR A 220 4.21 4.60 16.04
CA TYR A 220 4.05 4.11 17.41
C TYR A 220 4.47 5.16 18.44
N GLU A 221 5.67 5.73 18.27
CA GLU A 221 6.17 6.77 19.17
C GLU A 221 5.25 8.00 19.16
N ALA A 222 4.74 8.39 17.98
CA ALA A 222 3.76 9.47 17.84
C ALA A 222 2.43 9.19 18.57
N GLU A 223 1.97 7.93 18.60
CA GLU A 223 0.74 7.55 19.28
C GLU A 223 0.91 7.53 20.81
N SER A 224 2.07 7.08 21.32
CA SER A 224 2.35 7.15 22.76
C SER A 224 2.35 8.60 23.29
N LEU A 225 2.73 9.55 22.43
CA LEU A 225 2.68 10.98 22.71
C LEU A 225 1.27 11.60 22.55
N ALA A 226 0.29 10.88 21.99
CA ALA A 226 -1.04 11.43 21.69
C ALA A 226 -1.82 11.87 22.94
N LEU A 227 -1.69 11.14 24.06
CA LEU A 227 -2.32 11.51 25.33
C LEU A 227 -1.67 12.74 25.96
N ARG A 228 -0.33 12.83 25.90
CA ARG A 228 0.42 14.01 26.38
C ARG A 228 0.09 15.23 25.53
N TYR A 229 0.05 15.07 24.21
CA TYR A 229 -0.43 16.07 23.26
C TYR A 229 -1.82 16.58 23.60
N SER A 230 -2.79 15.69 23.84
CA SER A 230 -4.16 16.09 24.16
C SER A 230 -4.21 16.89 25.46
N LYS A 231 -3.53 16.41 26.51
CA LYS A 231 -3.45 17.12 27.79
C LYS A 231 -2.79 18.49 27.65
N GLU A 232 -1.71 18.57 26.88
CA GLU A 232 -1.02 19.84 26.63
C GLU A 232 -1.91 20.82 25.86
N ILE A 233 -2.71 20.36 24.90
CA ILE A 233 -3.70 21.20 24.22
C ILE A 233 -4.82 21.63 25.15
N ASP A 234 -5.38 20.72 25.94
CA ASP A 234 -6.45 21.02 26.89
C ASP A 234 -5.97 22.08 27.90
N GLN A 235 -4.74 21.93 28.41
CA GLN A 235 -4.09 22.93 29.26
C GLN A 235 -3.90 24.27 28.56
N ARG A 236 -3.42 24.29 27.30
CA ARG A 236 -3.26 25.52 26.52
C ARG A 236 -4.59 26.23 26.26
N ILE A 237 -5.65 25.48 25.98
CA ILE A 237 -7.01 26.02 25.81
C ILE A 237 -7.48 26.62 27.14
N GLU A 238 -7.31 25.89 28.25
CA GLU A 238 -7.67 26.34 29.59
C GLU A 238 -6.97 27.66 29.95
N PHE A 239 -5.66 27.76 29.73
CA PHE A 239 -4.88 28.98 29.93
C PHE A 239 -5.41 30.17 29.12
N VAL A 240 -5.76 29.96 27.85
CA VAL A 240 -6.33 31.01 27.00
C VAL A 240 -7.73 31.42 27.50
N THR A 241 -8.58 30.45 27.86
CA THR A 241 -9.94 30.74 28.33
C THR A 241 -9.99 31.41 29.70
N LEU A 242 -9.01 31.17 30.57
CA LEU A 242 -8.89 31.81 31.88
C LEU A 242 -8.31 33.24 31.81
N GLY A 243 -8.04 33.76 30.61
CA GLY A 243 -7.52 35.12 30.42
C GLY A 243 -6.07 35.29 30.87
N SER A 244 -5.32 34.19 31.05
CA SER A 244 -3.88 34.30 31.25
C SER A 244 -3.24 34.87 29.98
N ASP A 245 -2.25 35.75 30.14
CA ASP A 245 -1.54 36.42 29.05
C ASP A 245 -0.62 35.41 28.32
N TYR A 246 -1.24 34.42 27.67
CA TYR A 246 -0.59 33.31 27.00
C TYR A 246 -0.06 33.79 25.64
N ARG A 247 1.05 34.53 25.68
CA ARG A 247 1.82 34.89 24.48
C ARG A 247 2.64 33.67 24.05
N ILE A 248 2.12 32.91 23.09
CA ILE A 248 2.89 31.89 22.40
C ILE A 248 4.04 32.60 21.67
N ASP A 249 5.26 32.44 22.18
CA ASP A 249 6.46 32.86 21.46
C ASP A 249 6.62 31.95 20.24
N THR A 250 6.07 32.39 19.11
CA THR A 250 6.10 31.66 17.82
C THR A 250 7.51 31.43 17.30
N THR A 251 8.51 32.15 17.85
CA THR A 251 9.91 32.09 17.42
C THR A 251 10.74 31.09 18.22
N LYS A 252 10.31 30.71 19.43
CA LYS A 252 10.95 29.63 20.20
C LYS A 252 10.34 28.29 19.81
N HIS A 253 11.03 27.56 18.94
CA HIS A 253 10.78 26.12 18.77
C HIS A 253 10.98 25.41 20.11
N SER A 254 9.87 25.12 20.80
CA SER A 254 9.87 24.26 21.97
C SER A 254 10.13 22.83 21.50
N THR A 255 11.40 22.44 21.46
CA THR A 255 11.84 21.09 21.05
C THR A 255 11.38 19.99 22.02
N ASN A 256 10.95 20.35 23.23
CA ASN A 256 10.50 19.41 24.26
C ASN A 256 8.98 19.37 24.49
N SER A 257 8.19 20.11 23.70
CA SER A 257 6.73 20.05 23.77
C SER A 257 6.22 18.72 23.22
N ALA A 258 5.19 18.13 23.84
CA ALA A 258 4.58 16.88 23.33
C ALA A 258 3.88 17.10 21.99
N ILE A 259 3.52 18.36 21.66
CA ILE A 259 3.04 18.77 20.34
C ILE A 259 4.15 18.62 19.30
N THR A 260 5.31 19.24 19.56
CA THR A 260 6.45 19.21 18.63
C THR A 260 6.97 17.78 18.46
N LEU A 261 7.19 17.06 19.55
CA LEU A 261 7.66 15.66 19.51
C LEU A 261 6.71 14.76 18.72
N ARG A 262 5.39 14.91 18.89
CA ARG A 262 4.41 14.12 18.13
C ARG A 262 4.43 14.49 16.65
N LEU A 263 4.51 15.77 16.32
CA LEU A 263 4.60 16.26 14.94
C LEU A 263 5.88 15.76 14.26
N ASP A 264 7.02 15.82 14.95
CA ASP A 264 8.31 15.35 14.43
C ASP A 264 8.30 13.85 14.14
N LYS A 265 7.65 13.04 14.98
CA LYS A 265 7.49 11.60 14.75
C LYS A 265 6.55 11.31 13.57
N LEU A 266 5.44 12.03 13.45
CA LEU A 266 4.57 11.92 12.27
C LEU A 266 5.28 12.38 10.98
N LEU A 267 6.08 13.44 11.05
CA LEU A 267 6.89 13.93 9.94
C LEU A 267 7.97 12.91 9.56
N SER A 268 8.64 12.30 10.54
CA SER A 268 9.63 11.25 10.32
C SER A 268 9.01 10.01 9.65
N SER A 269 7.78 9.62 10.02
CA SER A 269 7.02 8.57 9.32
C SER A 269 6.75 8.96 7.85
N LEU A 270 6.34 10.21 7.58
CA LEU A 270 6.13 10.71 6.22
C LEU A 270 7.42 10.76 5.38
N ILE A 271 8.51 11.27 5.97
CA ILE A 271 9.83 11.30 5.34
C ILE A 271 10.32 9.89 5.03
N GLY A 272 10.04 8.90 5.89
CA GLY A 272 10.34 7.49 5.65
C GLY A 272 9.70 6.99 4.36
N ALA A 273 8.42 7.26 4.15
CA ALA A 273 7.70 6.85 2.93
C ALA A 273 8.22 7.54 1.66
N GLU A 274 8.56 8.83 1.73
CA GLU A 274 9.16 9.56 0.60
C GLU A 274 10.59 9.08 0.30
N ARG A 275 11.39 8.75 1.32
CA ARG A 275 12.70 8.11 1.14
C ARG A 275 12.56 6.78 0.41
N THR A 276 11.57 5.94 0.75
CA THR A 276 11.31 4.69 0.01
C THR A 276 11.07 4.96 -1.48
N ARG A 277 10.20 5.93 -1.80
CA ARG A 277 9.91 6.31 -3.20
C ARG A 277 11.16 6.78 -3.93
N PHE A 278 11.97 7.61 -3.27
CA PHE A 278 13.24 8.08 -3.81
C PHE A 278 14.21 6.92 -4.07
N PHE A 279 14.43 6.04 -3.09
CA PHE A 279 15.31 4.88 -3.24
C PHE A 279 14.86 3.92 -4.34
N VAL A 280 13.56 3.65 -4.46
CA VAL A 280 13.05 2.78 -5.53
C VAL A 280 13.17 3.45 -6.90
N SER A 281 12.97 4.76 -6.99
CA SER A 281 13.19 5.52 -8.22
C SER A 281 14.66 5.50 -8.63
N LEU A 282 15.57 5.70 -7.67
CA LEU A 282 17.01 5.57 -7.89
C LEU A 282 17.39 4.16 -8.34
N LEU A 283 16.88 3.13 -7.66
CA LEU A 283 17.08 1.73 -8.05
C LEU A 283 16.60 1.47 -9.48
N THR A 284 15.44 2.00 -9.85
CA THR A 284 14.89 1.89 -11.20
C THR A 284 15.83 2.52 -12.23
N ILE A 285 16.31 3.74 -12.00
CA ILE A 285 17.24 4.45 -12.88
C ILE A 285 18.56 3.68 -13.02
N VAL A 286 19.12 3.19 -11.90
CA VAL A 286 20.36 2.41 -11.90
C VAL A 286 20.18 1.10 -12.67
N MET A 287 19.09 0.37 -12.45
CA MET A 287 18.80 -0.87 -13.17
C MET A 287 18.62 -0.62 -14.67
N LEU A 288 17.93 0.46 -15.05
CA LEU A 288 17.79 0.87 -16.44
C LEU A 288 19.14 1.22 -17.08
N GLY A 289 19.99 1.97 -16.37
CA GLY A 289 21.34 2.29 -16.82
C GLY A 289 22.17 1.03 -17.05
N LEU A 290 22.15 0.09 -16.10
CA LEU A 290 22.82 -1.20 -16.23
C LEU A 290 22.28 -2.00 -17.41
N VAL A 291 20.96 -2.13 -17.55
CA VAL A 291 20.34 -2.83 -18.69
C VAL A 291 20.75 -2.20 -20.01
N THR A 292 20.79 -0.87 -20.11
CA THR A 292 21.19 -0.16 -21.32
C THR A 292 22.68 -0.38 -21.66
N ILE A 293 23.55 -0.43 -20.66
CA ILE A 293 24.99 -0.72 -20.87
C ILE A 293 25.19 -2.20 -21.27
N PHE A 294 24.58 -3.14 -20.54
CA PHE A 294 24.73 -4.57 -20.81
C PHE A 294 24.08 -4.99 -22.13
N SER A 295 22.96 -4.38 -22.50
CA SER A 295 22.36 -4.57 -23.82
C SER A 295 23.25 -4.01 -24.92
N GLY A 296 23.86 -2.83 -24.76
CA GLY A 296 24.84 -2.32 -25.74
C GLY A 296 26.01 -3.29 -26.00
N ILE A 297 26.35 -4.13 -25.01
CA ILE A 297 27.38 -5.18 -25.13
C ILE A 297 26.82 -6.47 -25.76
N LEU A 298 25.54 -6.79 -25.54
CA LEU A 298 24.87 -8.02 -26.00
C LEU A 298 24.18 -7.88 -27.38
N VAL A 299 23.84 -6.66 -27.82
CA VAL A 299 22.96 -6.33 -28.97
C VAL A 299 23.67 -6.40 -30.33
N ASN A 300 24.70 -7.23 -30.48
CA ASN A 300 25.18 -7.57 -31.83
C ASN A 300 24.17 -8.40 -32.66
N GLN A 301 22.97 -8.72 -32.13
CA GLN A 301 22.01 -9.63 -32.76
C GLN A 301 20.54 -9.16 -32.83
N GLU A 302 20.16 -7.99 -32.30
CA GLU A 302 18.75 -7.56 -32.24
C GLU A 302 18.44 -6.29 -33.04
N SER A 303 17.20 -6.23 -33.56
CA SER A 303 16.70 -4.99 -34.16
C SER A 303 16.62 -3.92 -33.05
N SER A 304 17.28 -2.78 -33.28
CA SER A 304 17.37 -1.69 -32.29
C SER A 304 16.01 -1.23 -31.77
N GLY A 305 14.95 -1.40 -32.56
CA GLY A 305 13.59 -1.06 -32.16
C GLY A 305 12.93 -2.08 -31.22
N GLU A 306 13.16 -3.40 -31.36
CA GLU A 306 12.67 -4.40 -30.40
C GLU A 306 13.27 -4.16 -29.02
N PHE A 307 14.55 -3.82 -28.99
CA PHE A 307 15.24 -3.47 -27.76
C PHE A 307 14.63 -2.22 -27.09
N LEU A 308 14.24 -1.20 -27.87
CA LEU A 308 13.54 -0.02 -27.34
C LEU A 308 12.18 -0.36 -26.72
N VAL A 309 11.40 -1.26 -27.32
CA VAL A 309 10.11 -1.68 -26.75
C VAL A 309 10.31 -2.51 -25.49
N TYR A 310 11.30 -3.39 -25.47
CA TYR A 310 11.73 -4.10 -24.27
C TYR A 310 12.10 -3.13 -23.13
N LEU A 311 12.93 -2.12 -23.42
CA LEU A 311 13.33 -1.12 -22.44
C LEU A 311 12.11 -0.34 -21.91
N ALA A 312 11.20 0.06 -22.79
CA ALA A 312 9.96 0.74 -22.41
C ALA A 312 9.11 -0.13 -21.47
N ALA A 313 8.96 -1.42 -21.75
CA ALA A 313 8.23 -2.33 -20.89
C ALA A 313 8.90 -2.49 -19.52
N LEU A 314 10.23 -2.55 -19.47
CA LEU A 314 10.99 -2.66 -18.23
C LEU A 314 10.86 -1.38 -17.38
N ILE A 315 10.92 -0.19 -17.99
CA ILE A 315 10.65 1.09 -17.34
C ILE A 315 9.25 1.09 -16.72
N LEU A 316 8.24 0.69 -17.51
CA LEU A 316 6.87 0.63 -17.06
C LEU A 316 6.69 -0.37 -15.91
N ALA A 317 7.28 -1.57 -16.02
CA ALA A 317 7.25 -2.56 -14.95
C ALA A 317 7.84 -1.99 -13.65
N PHE A 318 9.05 -1.45 -13.67
CA PHE A 318 9.68 -0.89 -12.46
C PHE A 318 8.95 0.32 -11.88
N SER A 319 8.39 1.18 -12.72
CA SER A 319 7.51 2.26 -12.28
C SER A 319 6.30 1.71 -11.50
N GLN A 320 5.68 0.64 -11.98
CA GLN A 320 4.57 0.01 -11.26
C GLN A 320 5.01 -0.73 -10.00
N LEU A 321 6.17 -1.40 -10.02
CA LEU A 321 6.77 -1.98 -8.83
C LEU A 321 6.95 -0.91 -7.76
N SER A 322 7.54 0.24 -8.11
CA SER A 322 7.69 1.40 -7.22
C SER A 322 6.38 1.83 -6.57
N ASN A 323 5.29 1.90 -7.34
CA ASN A 323 3.97 2.20 -6.81
C ASN A 323 3.48 1.14 -5.83
N VAL A 324 3.67 -0.16 -6.13
CA VAL A 324 3.33 -1.25 -5.20
C VAL A 324 4.15 -1.16 -3.92
N LEU A 325 5.47 -0.93 -4.01
CA LEU A 325 6.35 -0.79 -2.86
C LEU A 325 5.95 0.44 -2.02
N ALA A 326 5.67 1.59 -2.64
CA ALA A 326 5.23 2.78 -1.92
C ALA A 326 3.89 2.58 -1.19
N ILE A 327 2.97 1.78 -1.75
CA ILE A 327 1.73 1.43 -1.07
C ILE A 327 1.99 0.41 0.06
N ALA A 328 2.89 -0.54 -0.15
CA ALA A 328 3.27 -1.53 0.86
C ALA A 328 3.99 -0.89 2.05
N SER A 329 4.83 0.13 1.86
CA SER A 329 5.48 0.85 2.97
C SER A 329 4.46 1.57 3.86
N LEU A 330 3.37 2.08 3.27
CA LEU A 330 2.25 2.67 4.03
C LEU A 330 1.52 1.63 4.89
N PHE A 331 1.63 0.34 4.61
CA PHE A 331 1.01 -0.71 5.42
C PHE A 331 1.45 -0.63 6.89
N GLY A 332 2.73 -0.33 7.14
CA GLY A 332 3.29 -0.16 8.49
C GLY A 332 2.62 0.95 9.32
N ARG A 333 2.08 1.98 8.64
CA ARG A 333 1.38 3.11 9.26
C ARG A 333 -0.05 2.78 9.67
N PHE A 334 -0.75 1.98 8.87
CA PHE A 334 -2.17 1.67 9.11
C PHE A 334 -2.38 0.39 9.92
N TYR A 335 -1.40 -0.52 9.90
CA TYR A 335 -1.46 -1.79 10.61
C TYR A 335 -1.80 -1.66 12.12
N PRO A 336 -1.18 -0.73 12.90
CA PRO A 336 -1.54 -0.53 14.30
C PRO A 336 -3.01 -0.15 14.52
N THR A 337 -3.61 0.56 13.56
CA THR A 337 -5.02 0.95 13.65
C THR A 337 -5.94 -0.25 13.46
N VAL A 338 -5.65 -1.10 12.47
CA VAL A 338 -6.39 -2.34 12.20
C VAL A 338 -6.31 -3.28 13.40
N TYR A 339 -5.11 -3.40 13.97
CA TYR A 339 -4.84 -4.18 15.16
C TYR A 339 -5.71 -3.74 16.35
N ARG A 340 -5.67 -2.44 16.67
CA ARG A 340 -6.42 -1.85 17.78
C ARG A 340 -7.92 -2.03 17.59
N TYR A 341 -8.43 -1.82 16.38
CA TYR A 341 -9.83 -2.05 16.06
C TYR A 341 -10.23 -3.49 16.37
N ARG A 342 -9.46 -4.48 15.89
CA ARG A 342 -9.76 -5.90 16.12
C ARG A 342 -9.79 -6.25 17.61
N LYS A 343 -8.83 -5.78 18.40
CA LYS A 343 -8.79 -6.03 19.85
C LYS A 343 -9.96 -5.39 20.59
N VAL A 344 -10.28 -4.13 20.28
CA VAL A 344 -11.43 -3.43 20.89
C VAL A 344 -12.74 -4.11 20.50
N PHE A 345 -12.92 -4.45 19.23
CA PHE A 345 -14.10 -5.16 18.74
C PHE A 345 -14.28 -6.52 19.41
N HIS A 346 -13.19 -7.32 19.50
CA HIS A 346 -13.24 -8.61 20.16
C HIS A 346 -13.55 -8.48 21.65
N TRP A 347 -12.91 -7.54 22.35
CA TRP A 347 -13.19 -7.28 23.76
C TRP A 347 -14.65 -6.90 23.98
N LEU A 348 -15.19 -5.97 23.19
CA LEU A 348 -16.58 -5.55 23.30
C LEU A 348 -17.54 -6.73 23.16
N ASN A 349 -17.30 -7.63 22.20
CA ASN A 349 -18.14 -8.83 22.01
C ASN A 349 -18.12 -9.80 23.20
N THR A 350 -17.08 -9.75 24.05
CA THR A 350 -16.94 -10.61 25.24
C THR A 350 -17.16 -9.87 26.56
N ALA A 351 -17.28 -8.55 26.54
CA ALA A 351 -17.42 -7.74 27.74
C ALA A 351 -18.79 -7.94 28.39
N GLY A 352 -18.78 -8.04 29.72
CA GLY A 352 -19.95 -8.18 30.59
C GLY A 352 -19.81 -7.31 31.85
N PRO A 353 -20.55 -7.60 32.94
CA PRO A 353 -20.70 -6.69 34.08
C PRO A 353 -19.39 -6.42 34.85
N THR A 354 -18.47 -7.38 34.84
CA THR A 354 -17.18 -7.31 35.55
C THR A 354 -16.02 -6.88 34.64
N ALA A 355 -16.29 -6.55 33.38
CA ALA A 355 -15.25 -6.22 32.41
C ALA A 355 -14.66 -4.85 32.72
N ASN A 356 -13.37 -4.82 33.06
CA ASN A 356 -12.67 -3.58 33.35
C ASN A 356 -12.12 -2.92 32.08
N ILE A 357 -12.51 -1.68 31.83
CA ILE A 357 -12.11 -0.90 30.66
C ILE A 357 -10.62 -0.47 30.76
N SER A 358 -10.08 -0.32 31.98
CA SER A 358 -8.67 0.06 32.18
C SER A 358 -7.71 -1.07 31.81
N THR A 359 -8.09 -2.33 32.02
CA THR A 359 -7.33 -3.50 31.53
C THR A 359 -7.49 -3.70 30.01
N MET A 360 -8.59 -3.26 29.41
CA MET A 360 -8.69 -3.17 27.94
C MET A 360 -7.79 -2.07 27.39
N LEU A 361 -7.78 -0.90 28.02
CA LEU A 361 -6.90 0.23 27.71
C LEU A 361 -5.44 -0.19 27.66
N SER A 362 -4.96 -0.92 28.68
CA SER A 362 -3.58 -1.41 28.75
C SER A 362 -3.25 -2.51 27.73
N ARG A 363 -4.24 -3.34 27.34
CA ARG A 363 -4.09 -4.40 26.32
C ARG A 363 -4.24 -3.87 24.88
N ALA A 364 -5.01 -2.81 24.68
CA ALA A 364 -5.27 -2.17 23.39
C ALA A 364 -4.25 -1.05 23.07
N SER A 365 -3.64 -0.44 24.09
CA SER A 365 -2.36 0.28 23.95
C SER A 365 -1.27 -0.78 23.77
N TYR A 366 -0.91 -1.07 22.52
CA TYR A 366 -0.19 -2.30 22.23
C TYR A 366 1.26 -2.31 22.72
N GLN A 367 1.66 -3.43 23.35
CA GLN A 367 3.03 -3.83 23.63
C GLN A 367 3.77 -4.13 22.32
N TYR A 368 4.78 -3.33 22.00
CA TYR A 368 5.94 -3.77 21.22
C TYR A 368 7.20 -3.55 22.07
N ARG A 369 7.22 -4.14 23.26
CA ARG A 369 8.46 -4.31 24.03
C ARG A 369 8.93 -5.74 23.78
N THR A 370 9.72 -5.93 22.73
CA THR A 370 10.68 -7.04 22.56
C THR A 370 11.53 -6.73 21.33
N MET A 371 12.86 -6.81 21.50
CA MET A 371 13.94 -6.61 20.52
C MET A 371 14.65 -5.24 20.47
N SER A 372 14.55 -4.39 21.49
CA SER A 372 15.64 -3.42 21.76
C SER A 372 16.34 -3.63 23.11
N ASP A 373 15.75 -4.41 24.02
CA ASP A 373 16.28 -4.60 25.38
C ASP A 373 17.01 -5.94 25.56
N ASP A 374 17.22 -6.73 24.50
CA ASP A 374 17.93 -8.03 24.57
C ASP A 374 19.37 -8.00 24.02
N ASP A 375 19.91 -6.84 23.64
CA ASP A 375 21.35 -6.69 23.33
C ASP A 375 22.17 -6.13 24.52
N ASP A 376 21.55 -5.94 25.70
CA ASP A 376 22.23 -5.43 26.91
C ASP A 376 22.38 -6.47 28.04
N PHE A 377 22.32 -7.78 27.74
CA PHE A 377 22.78 -8.84 28.66
C PHE A 377 23.43 -10.03 27.92
N ASN A 378 24.60 -9.78 27.30
CA ASN A 378 25.86 -10.54 27.47
C ASN A 378 26.92 -10.13 26.44
#